data_AF-A0A3G4V704-F1
#
_entry.id   AF-A0A3G4V704-F1
#
_cell.length_a   1.000
_cell.length_b   1.000
_cell.length_c   1.000
_cell.angle_alpha   90.00
_cell.angle_beta   90.00
_cell.angle_gamma   90.00
#
_symmetry.space_group_name_H-M   'P 1'
#
loop_
_entity.id
_entity.type
_entity.pdbx_description
1 polymer ?
#
loop_
_entity_poly.entity_id
_entity_poly.type
_entity_poly.pdbx_seq_one_letter_code
_entity_poly.pdbx_strand_id
1 'polypeptide(L)'
;MPEALMATRLSAPQRACLFKLEQQMVRQKGFINREAFVDEQDSVFKEWQQAGHIELDEQEIHHLDQEEVMNLQLTHSCHMSHELWITAACLRRLYAYDL
;
A
#
# COMPACT_ATOMS: atom_id res chain seq x y z
N MET A 1 -5.83 18.26 -14.45
CA MET A 1 -5.46 18.03 -13.04
C MET A 1 -6.01 16.65 -12.72
N PRO A 2 -5.17 15.64 -12.38
CA PRO A 2 -5.69 14.38 -11.87
C PRO A 2 -6.56 14.67 -10.63
N GLU A 3 -7.68 13.97 -10.50
CA GLU A 3 -8.58 14.15 -9.36
C GLU A 3 -7.88 13.74 -8.08
N ALA A 4 -8.02 14.55 -7.03
CA ALA A 4 -7.35 14.27 -5.77
C ALA A 4 -7.97 13.04 -5.06
N LEU A 5 -7.13 12.10 -4.61
CA LEU A 5 -7.53 10.92 -3.84
C LEU A 5 -7.95 11.32 -2.43
N MET A 6 -9.26 11.47 -2.23
CA MET A 6 -9.84 11.81 -0.93
C MET A 6 -10.27 10.55 -0.17
N ALA A 7 -9.84 10.42 1.09
CA ALA A 7 -10.11 9.24 1.93
C ALA A 7 -11.62 8.94 2.09
N THR A 8 -12.45 9.99 2.11
CA THR A 8 -13.92 9.89 2.23
C THR A 8 -14.61 9.44 0.95
N ARG A 9 -13.92 9.47 -0.20
CA ARG A 9 -14.44 9.06 -1.52
C ARG A 9 -13.97 7.69 -1.94
N LEU A 10 -13.08 7.06 -1.16
CA LEU A 10 -12.60 5.72 -1.47
C LEU A 10 -13.71 4.68 -1.32
N SER A 11 -13.86 3.84 -2.33
CA SER A 11 -14.71 2.65 -2.27
C SER A 11 -14.25 1.67 -1.19
N ALA A 12 -15.07 0.68 -0.84
CA ALA A 12 -14.66 -0.38 0.09
C ALA A 12 -13.35 -1.10 -0.32
N PRO A 13 -13.18 -1.58 -1.57
CA PRO A 13 -11.93 -2.22 -1.98
C PRO A 13 -10.74 -1.25 -1.99
N GLN A 14 -10.96 0.03 -2.34
CA GLN A 14 -9.90 1.04 -2.26
C GLN A 14 -9.44 1.27 -0.82
N ARG A 15 -10.38 1.41 0.12
CA ARG A 15 -10.03 1.55 1.54
C ARG A 15 -9.30 0.32 2.07
N ALA A 16 -9.76 -0.89 1.72
CA ALA A 16 -9.12 -2.13 2.14
C ALA A 16 -7.69 -2.26 1.57
N CYS A 17 -7.51 -1.95 0.29
CA CYS A 17 -6.20 -1.96 -0.37
C CYS A 17 -5.25 -0.95 0.28
N LEU A 18 -5.68 0.30 0.47
CA LEU A 18 -4.87 1.35 1.07
C LEU A 18 -4.48 1.04 2.52
N PHE A 19 -5.42 0.52 3.30
CA PHE A 19 -5.16 0.15 4.69
C PHE A 19 -4.15 -0.99 4.79
N LYS A 20 -4.29 -2.02 3.94
CA LYS A 20 -3.34 -3.15 3.89
C LYS A 20 -1.96 -2.69 3.43
N LEU A 21 -1.90 -1.84 2.41
CA LEU A 21 -0.66 -1.29 1.88
C LEU A 21 0.09 -0.49 2.94
N GLU A 22 -0.58 0.46 3.59
CA GLU A 22 -0.01 1.24 4.68
C GLU A 22 0.49 0.32 5.81
N GLN A 23 -0.32 -0.67 6.21
CA GLN A 23 0.03 -1.58 7.28
C GLN A 23 1.30 -2.39 6.97
N GLN A 24 1.43 -2.91 5.75
CA GLN A 24 2.63 -3.62 5.34
C GLN A 24 3.83 -2.67 5.30
N MET A 25 3.73 -1.53 4.64
CA MET A 25 4.83 -0.58 4.53
C MET A 25 5.33 -0.07 5.89
N VAL A 26 4.43 0.23 6.84
CA VAL A 26 4.83 0.70 8.18
C VAL A 26 5.49 -0.42 8.98
N ARG A 27 4.95 -1.65 8.92
CA ARG A 27 5.48 -2.78 9.71
C ARG A 27 6.75 -3.39 9.12
N GLN A 28 6.87 -3.34 7.80
CA GLN A 28 7.93 -3.99 7.03
C GLN A 28 8.90 -2.95 6.45
N LYS A 29 9.04 -1.77 7.07
CA LYS A 29 10.03 -0.73 6.73
C LYS A 29 10.04 -0.31 5.25
N GLY A 30 8.87 -0.19 4.64
CA GLY A 30 8.71 0.18 3.23
C GLY A 30 8.60 -1.01 2.27
N PHE A 31 8.79 -2.24 2.74
CA PHE A 31 8.60 -3.44 1.93
C PHE A 31 7.16 -3.97 2.00
N ILE A 32 6.78 -4.76 1.00
CA ILE A 32 5.46 -5.38 0.92
C ILE A 32 5.53 -6.83 0.44
N ASN A 33 4.51 -7.60 0.81
CA ASN A 33 4.12 -8.83 0.14
C ASN A 33 3.03 -8.49 -0.90
N ARG A 34 3.42 -8.40 -2.18
CA ARG A 34 2.53 -8.07 -3.30
C ARG A 34 1.51 -9.17 -3.57
N GLU A 35 1.84 -10.42 -3.28
CA GLU A 35 0.94 -11.58 -3.43
C GLU A 35 -0.18 -11.56 -2.38
N ALA A 36 -0.01 -10.82 -1.28
CA ALA A 36 -1.06 -10.66 -0.29
C ALA A 36 -2.23 -9.80 -0.78
N PHE A 37 -2.12 -9.10 -1.91
CA PHE A 37 -3.20 -8.30 -2.50
C PHE A 37 -3.95 -9.15 -3.52
N VAL A 38 -5.17 -9.56 -3.18
CA VAL A 38 -6.01 -10.47 -3.97
C VAL A 38 -7.33 -9.80 -4.38
N ASP A 39 -8.00 -10.38 -5.38
CA ASP A 39 -9.32 -9.97 -5.85
C ASP A 39 -9.39 -8.46 -6.22
N GLU A 40 -10.39 -7.75 -5.69
CA GLU A 40 -10.60 -6.32 -5.95
C GLU A 40 -9.44 -5.45 -5.42
N GLN A 41 -8.70 -5.91 -4.40
CA GLN A 41 -7.53 -5.18 -3.89
C GLN A 41 -6.38 -5.21 -4.90
N ASP A 42 -6.20 -6.32 -5.60
CA ASP A 42 -5.21 -6.46 -6.68
C ASP A 42 -5.49 -5.50 -7.83
N SER A 43 -6.78 -5.39 -8.21
CA SER A 43 -7.24 -4.50 -9.27
C SER A 43 -6.96 -3.04 -8.92
N VAL A 44 -7.35 -2.60 -7.72
CA VAL A 44 -7.07 -1.25 -7.23
C VAL A 44 -5.57 -0.97 -7.14
N PHE A 45 -4.77 -1.93 -6.66
CA PHE A 45 -3.33 -1.76 -6.56
C PHE A 45 -2.72 -1.49 -7.94
N LYS A 46 -3.11 -2.29 -8.94
CA LYS A 46 -2.64 -2.13 -10.32
C LYS A 46 -3.06 -0.78 -10.90
N GLU A 47 -4.28 -0.33 -10.65
CA GLU A 47 -4.74 1.00 -11.07
C GLU A 47 -3.87 2.12 -10.47
N TRP A 48 -3.60 2.06 -9.16
CA TRP A 48 -2.74 3.06 -8.50
C TRP A 48 -1.28 2.99 -8.95
N GLN A 49 -0.77 1.80 -9.24
CA GLN A 49 0.56 1.63 -9.82
C GLN A 49 0.63 2.25 -11.22
N GLN A 50 -0.35 1.97 -12.09
CA GLN A 50 -0.42 2.54 -13.44
C GLN A 50 -0.61 4.07 -13.44
N ALA A 51 -1.30 4.60 -12.44
CA ALA A 51 -1.48 6.03 -12.24
C ALA A 51 -0.24 6.73 -11.63
N GLY A 52 0.81 5.99 -11.25
CA GLY A 52 2.03 6.53 -10.64
C GLY A 52 1.88 6.89 -9.15
N HIS A 53 0.84 6.39 -8.48
CA HIS A 53 0.68 6.55 -7.03
C HIS A 53 1.49 5.53 -6.24
N ILE A 54 1.86 4.41 -6.86
CA ILE A 54 2.66 3.33 -6.29
C ILE A 54 3.79 2.99 -7.25
N GLU A 55 5.01 2.92 -6.73
CA GLU A 55 6.18 2.41 -7.44
C GLU A 55 6.74 1.22 -6.66
N LEU A 56 7.17 0.19 -7.39
CA LEU A 56 7.72 -1.04 -6.82
C LEU A 56 9.15 -1.24 -7.33
N ASP A 57 10.05 -1.66 -6.43
CA ASP A 57 11.39 -2.09 -6.77
C ASP A 57 11.66 -3.49 -6.20
N GLU A 58 11.98 -4.44 -7.09
CA GLU A 58 12.31 -5.82 -6.74
C GLU A 58 13.78 -5.96 -6.29
N GLN A 59 14.66 -5.05 -6.72
CA GLN A 59 16.10 -5.17 -6.51
C GLN A 59 16.51 -4.86 -5.06
N GLU A 60 15.78 -3.96 -4.39
CA GLU A 60 16.11 -3.57 -3.02
C GLU A 60 16.00 -4.71 -2.01
N ILE A 61 15.22 -5.76 -2.31
CA ILE A 61 15.07 -6.93 -1.45
C ILE A 61 16.36 -7.73 -1.32
N HIS A 62 17.24 -7.68 -2.31
CA HIS A 62 18.53 -8.37 -2.24
C HIS A 62 19.44 -7.81 -1.13
N HIS A 63 19.12 -6.65 -0.57
CA HIS A 63 19.84 -6.04 0.54
C HIS A 63 19.27 -6.40 1.93
N LEU A 64 18.15 -7.12 1.98
CA LEU A 64 17.54 -7.58 3.23
C LEU A 64 18.09 -8.93 3.67
N ASP A 65 17.94 -9.21 4.97
CA ASP A 65 18.21 -10.53 5.52
C ASP A 65 17.23 -11.55 4.92
N GLN A 66 17.75 -12.67 4.42
CA GLN A 66 16.95 -13.71 3.79
C GLN A 66 15.93 -14.31 4.77
N GLU A 67 16.27 -14.38 6.05
CA GLU A 67 15.33 -14.86 7.07
C GLU A 67 14.13 -13.90 7.23
N GLU A 68 14.36 -12.58 7.18
CA GLU A 68 13.30 -11.57 7.22
C GLU A 68 12.42 -11.63 5.97
N VAL A 69 13.03 -11.76 4.78
CA VAL A 69 12.33 -11.89 3.50
C VAL A 69 11.43 -13.13 3.48
N MET A 70 11.92 -14.27 3.94
CA MET A 70 11.13 -15.51 3.98
C MET A 70 10.01 -15.46 5.01
N ASN A 71 10.29 -14.98 6.22
CA ASN A 71 9.31 -14.95 7.30
C ASN A 71 8.15 -13.99 7.01
N LEU A 72 8.44 -12.84 6.38
CA LEU A 72 7.45 -11.82 6.05
C LEU A 72 6.92 -11.93 4.61
N GLN A 73 7.44 -12.90 3.84
CA GLN A 73 7.12 -13.11 2.42
C GLN A 73 7.27 -11.81 1.61
N LEU A 74 8.36 -11.08 1.82
CA LEU A 74 8.61 -9.80 1.14
C LEU A 74 8.90 -10.05 -0.33
N THR A 75 8.32 -9.20 -1.18
CA THR A 75 8.38 -9.36 -2.65
C THR A 75 8.86 -8.11 -3.38
N HIS A 76 8.55 -6.92 -2.87
CA HIS A 76 9.02 -5.65 -3.42
C HIS A 76 9.29 -4.64 -2.30
N SER A 77 10.22 -3.70 -2.51
CA SER A 77 10.10 -2.40 -1.84
C SER A 77 9.00 -1.59 -2.52
N CYS A 78 8.32 -0.74 -1.75
CA CYS A 78 7.17 0.00 -2.20
C CYS A 78 7.32 1.47 -1.86
N HIS A 79 7.05 2.32 -2.84
CA HIS A 79 7.01 3.76 -2.67
C HIS A 79 5.59 4.25 -2.97
N MET A 80 4.99 4.91 -1.99
CA MET A 80 3.71 5.57 -2.15
C MET A 80 3.91 7.05 -2.44
N SER A 81 3.13 7.58 -3.38
CA SER A 81 3.02 9.01 -3.60
C SER A 81 2.60 9.74 -2.31
N HIS A 82 3.02 11.00 -2.18
CA HIS A 82 2.68 11.83 -1.02
C HIS A 82 1.16 11.94 -0.81
N GLU A 83 0.41 12.03 -1.91
CA GLU A 83 -1.04 12.06 -1.89
C GLU A 83 -1.62 10.79 -1.24
N LEU A 84 -1.20 9.61 -1.70
CA LEU A 84 -1.68 8.33 -1.18
C LEU A 84 -1.35 8.17 0.32
N TRP A 85 -0.20 8.69 0.76
CA TRP A 85 0.17 8.77 2.18
C TRP A 85 -0.77 9.65 3.01
N ILE A 86 -1.12 10.84 2.51
CA ILE A 86 -2.11 11.71 3.17
C ILE A 86 -3.46 10.99 3.25
N THR A 87 -3.90 10.38 2.15
CA THR A 87 -5.16 9.65 2.09
C THR A 87 -5.18 8.50 3.11
N ALA A 88 -4.09 7.75 3.25
CA ALA A 88 -3.96 6.67 4.22
C ALA A 88 -4.07 7.19 5.67
N ALA A 89 -3.32 8.25 6.00
CA ALA A 89 -3.37 8.87 7.31
C ALA A 89 -4.77 9.39 7.67
N CYS A 90 -5.46 10.01 6.70
CA CYS A 90 -6.84 10.44 6.87
C CYS A 90 -7.80 9.25 7.08
N LEU A 91 -7.66 8.18 6.30
CA LEU A 91 -8.47 6.96 6.43
C LEU A 91 -8.30 6.32 7.81
N ARG A 92 -7.07 6.22 8.31
CA ARG A 92 -6.77 5.69 9.64
C ARG A 92 -7.48 6.49 10.74
N ARG A 93 -7.52 7.82 10.59
CA ARG A 93 -8.25 8.70 11.50
C ARG A 93 -9.75 8.44 11.44
N LEU A 94 -10.35 8.32 10.25
CA LEU A 94 -11.77 7.99 10.10
C LEU A 94 -12.13 6.68 10.83
N TYR A 95 -11.35 5.62 10.63
CA TYR A 95 -11.58 4.35 11.31
C TYR A 95 -11.40 4.42 12.83
N ALA A 96 -10.51 5.27 13.33
CA ALA A 96 -10.34 5.47 14.76
C ALA A 96 -11.50 6.25 15.42
N TYR A 97 -12.29 7.02 14.65
CA TYR A 97 -13.49 7.70 15.14
C TYR A 97 -14.75 6.83 15.05
N ASP A 98 -14.78 5.85 14.13
CA ASP A 98 -15.87 4.87 14.00
C ASP A 98 -15.79 3.70 15.02
N LEU A 99 -14.70 3.62 15.79
CA LEU A 99 -14.45 2.65 16.89
C LEU A 99 -14.73 3.26 18.26
#